data_AF-A0A6G1DHE7-F1
#
_entry.id   AF-A0A6G1DHE7-F1
#
_cell.length_a   1.000
_cell.length_b   1.000
_cell.length_c   1.000
_cell.angle_alpha   90.00
_cell.angle_beta   90.00
_cell.angle_gamma   90.00
#
_symmetry.space_group_name_H-M   'P 1'
#
loop_
_entity.id
_entity.type
_entity.pdbx_description
1 polymer ?
#
loop_
_entity_poly.entity_id
_entity_poly.type
_entity_poly.pdbx_seq_one_letter_code
_entity_poly.pdbx_strand_id
1 'polypeptide(L)'
;MATPGETNLDDAIAFARCHLEATKGEFRPPMAEQVSRALQIPLPRFPRWLETINYLSEYEKEDEHNAMLLELARLDFNLAKSLHLKEI
;
A
#
# COMPACT_ATOMS: atom_id res chain seq x y z
N MET A 1 14.46 0.34 -1.95
CA MET A 1 14.57 1.16 -3.17
C MET A 1 15.90 0.83 -3.81
N ALA A 2 15.97 0.71 -5.13
CA ALA A 2 17.25 0.55 -5.81
C ALA A 2 18.17 1.75 -5.51
N THR A 3 19.42 1.47 -5.22
CA THR A 3 20.50 2.42 -5.08
C THR A 3 21.31 2.49 -6.39
N PRO A 4 22.04 3.58 -6.64
CA PRO A 4 22.80 3.71 -7.88
C PRO A 4 23.77 2.53 -8.09
N GLY A 5 23.66 1.86 -9.23
CA GLY A 5 24.49 0.71 -9.60
C GLY A 5 23.84 -0.66 -9.43
N GLU A 6 22.64 -0.75 -8.86
CA GLU A 6 21.92 -2.03 -8.69
C GLU A 6 21.07 -2.40 -9.92
N THR A 7 21.73 -2.72 -11.04
CA THR A 7 21.06 -3.04 -12.32
C THR A 7 20.03 -4.16 -12.20
N ASN A 8 20.29 -5.17 -11.36
CA ASN A 8 19.35 -6.27 -11.13
C ASN A 8 18.03 -5.79 -10.52
N LEU A 9 18.05 -4.74 -9.69
CA LEU A 9 16.84 -4.17 -9.11
C LEU A 9 16.09 -3.30 -10.11
N ASP A 10 16.83 -2.58 -10.98
CA ASP A 10 16.22 -1.82 -12.08
C ASP A 10 15.47 -2.76 -13.04
N ASP A 11 16.09 -3.89 -13.41
CA ASP A 11 15.47 -4.93 -14.23
C ASP A 11 14.25 -5.57 -13.53
N ALA A 12 14.35 -5.85 -12.23
CA ALA A 12 13.23 -6.39 -11.46
C ALA A 12 12.04 -5.43 -11.40
N ILE A 13 12.29 -4.12 -11.26
CA ILE A 13 11.23 -3.09 -11.30
C ILE A 13 10.57 -3.05 -12.67
N ALA A 14 11.37 -3.04 -13.76
CA ALA A 14 10.84 -3.04 -15.12
C ALA A 14 10.02 -4.30 -15.43
N PHE A 15 10.53 -5.47 -15.03
CA PHE A 15 9.86 -6.76 -15.17
C PHE A 15 8.52 -6.76 -14.42
N ALA A 16 8.53 -6.45 -13.12
CA ALA A 16 7.32 -6.47 -12.30
C ALA A 16 6.27 -5.48 -12.84
N ARG A 17 6.69 -4.28 -13.24
CA ARG A 17 5.81 -3.27 -13.81
C ARG A 17 5.13 -3.76 -15.08
N CYS A 18 5.90 -4.31 -16.03
CA CYS A 18 5.39 -4.83 -17.29
C CYS A 18 4.32 -5.92 -17.06
N HIS A 19 4.62 -6.88 -16.18
CA HIS A 19 3.69 -7.96 -15.89
C HIS A 19 2.43 -7.49 -15.16
N LEU A 20 2.56 -6.60 -14.17
CA LEU A 20 1.41 -6.05 -13.44
C LEU A 20 0.50 -5.17 -14.32
N GLU A 21 1.07 -4.45 -15.30
CA GLU A 21 0.29 -3.70 -16.29
C GLU A 21 -0.48 -4.65 -17.22
N ALA A 22 0.15 -5.74 -17.65
CA ALA A 22 -0.47 -6.75 -18.53
C ALA A 22 -1.62 -7.50 -17.83
N THR A 23 -1.50 -7.81 -16.54
CA THR A 23 -2.49 -8.59 -15.77
C THR A 23 -3.45 -7.73 -14.95
N LYS A 24 -3.47 -6.41 -15.15
CA LYS A 24 -4.24 -5.46 -14.34
C LYS A 24 -5.74 -5.79 -14.19
N GLY A 25 -6.35 -6.45 -15.18
CA GLY A 25 -7.76 -6.85 -15.16
C GLY A 25 -8.05 -8.20 -14.50
N GLU A 26 -7.02 -8.95 -14.10
CA GLU A 26 -7.16 -10.31 -13.56
C GLU A 26 -7.34 -10.32 -12.02
N PHE A 27 -7.01 -9.21 -11.37
CA PHE A 27 -7.07 -9.08 -9.92
C PHE A 27 -8.49 -8.77 -9.43
N ARG A 28 -8.84 -9.31 -8.26
CA ARG A 28 -10.08 -8.98 -7.53
C ARG A 28 -9.79 -7.94 -6.45
N PRO A 29 -10.78 -7.14 -6.03
CA PRO A 29 -10.63 -6.29 -4.84
C PRO A 29 -10.31 -7.12 -3.59
N PRO A 30 -9.45 -6.63 -2.67
CA PRO A 30 -8.78 -5.32 -2.68
C PRO A 30 -7.46 -5.26 -3.49
N MET A 31 -6.99 -6.39 -4.01
CA MET A 31 -5.69 -6.50 -4.67
C MET A 31 -5.61 -5.68 -5.96
N ALA A 32 -6.71 -5.55 -6.69
CA ALA A 32 -6.79 -4.73 -7.90
C ALA A 32 -6.50 -3.25 -7.60
N GLU A 33 -7.05 -2.70 -6.52
CA GLU A 33 -6.82 -1.33 -6.09
C GLU A 33 -5.36 -1.13 -5.65
N GLN A 34 -4.80 -2.08 -4.91
CA GLN A 34 -3.40 -2.06 -4.47
C GLN A 34 -2.43 -2.03 -5.65
N VAL A 35 -2.60 -2.93 -6.62
CA VAL A 35 -1.76 -2.98 -7.83
C VAL A 35 -1.89 -1.68 -8.63
N SER A 36 -3.12 -1.17 -8.80
CA SER A 36 -3.33 0.08 -9.52
C SER A 36 -2.64 1.27 -8.85
N ARG A 37 -2.67 1.37 -7.51
CA ARG A 37 -1.96 2.43 -6.78
C ARG A 37 -0.44 2.27 -6.88
N ALA A 38 0.08 1.07 -6.68
CA ALA A 38 1.52 0.79 -6.73
C ALA A 38 2.13 1.10 -8.11
N LEU A 39 1.39 0.89 -9.20
CA LEU A 39 1.80 1.24 -10.57
C LEU A 39 1.85 2.76 -10.82
N GLN A 40 1.01 3.54 -10.11
CA GLN A 40 1.02 5.01 -10.17
C GLN A 40 2.14 5.60 -9.32
N ILE A 41 2.21 5.22 -8.05
CA ILE A 41 3.21 5.69 -7.10
C ILE A 41 3.71 4.46 -6.31
N PRO A 42 4.99 4.08 -6.42
CA PRO A 42 5.53 2.96 -5.67
C PRO A 42 5.36 3.16 -4.16
N LEU A 43 5.01 2.07 -3.45
CA LEU A 43 4.76 2.08 -2.01
C LEU A 43 5.81 2.84 -1.18
N PRO A 44 7.14 2.70 -1.43
CA PRO A 44 8.15 3.43 -0.66
C PRO A 44 8.12 4.97 -0.84
N ARG A 45 7.42 5.47 -1.87
CA ARG A 45 7.25 6.90 -2.17
C ARG A 45 5.84 7.40 -1.85
N PHE A 46 4.90 6.51 -1.51
CA PHE A 46 3.52 6.88 -1.27
C PHE A 46 3.37 7.63 0.07
N PRO A 47 2.53 8.68 0.16
CA PRO A 47 2.28 9.36 1.43
C PRO A 47 1.75 8.39 2.49
N ARG A 48 2.55 8.14 3.54
CA ARG A 48 2.26 7.11 4.55
C ARG A 48 0.85 7.21 5.12
N TRP A 49 0.39 8.44 5.40
CA TRP A 49 -0.93 8.68 5.98
C TRP A 49 -2.08 8.23 5.05
N LEU A 50 -1.97 8.52 3.75
CA LEU A 50 -2.94 8.07 2.76
C LEU A 50 -2.87 6.55 2.57
N GLU A 51 -1.66 5.98 2.58
CA GLU A 51 -1.51 4.53 2.45
C GLU A 51 -2.11 3.79 3.64
N THR A 52 -1.88 4.25 4.88
CA THR A 52 -2.47 3.65 6.07
C THR A 52 -3.99 3.63 6.00
N ILE A 53 -4.63 4.71 5.52
CA ILE A 53 -6.08 4.78 5.37
C ILE A 53 -6.57 3.75 4.35
N ASN A 54 -5.93 3.70 3.17
CA ASN A 54 -6.31 2.75 2.12
C ASN A 54 -6.14 1.30 2.62
N TYR A 55 -4.97 1.00 3.19
CA TYR A 55 -4.63 -0.34 3.63
C TYR A 55 -5.51 -0.82 4.79
N LEU A 56 -5.91 0.05 5.73
CA LEU A 56 -6.87 -0.30 6.78
C LEU A 56 -8.20 -0.81 6.22
N SER A 57 -8.72 -0.14 5.17
CA SER A 57 -9.98 -0.55 4.53
C SER A 57 -9.84 -1.80 3.68
N GLU A 58 -8.65 -2.07 3.16
CA GLU A 58 -8.37 -3.23 2.33
C GLU A 58 -8.11 -4.48 3.16
N TYR A 59 -7.31 -4.34 4.21
CA TYR A 59 -7.00 -5.42 5.14
C TYR A 59 -8.27 -5.95 5.83
N GLU A 60 -9.24 -5.06 6.11
CA GLU A 60 -10.56 -5.45 6.62
C GLU A 60 -11.36 -6.37 5.66
N LYS A 61 -11.04 -6.36 4.36
CA LYS A 61 -11.71 -7.18 3.34
C LYS A 61 -10.99 -8.49 3.06
N GLU A 62 -9.81 -8.73 3.64
CA GLU A 62 -9.07 -9.97 3.45
C GLU A 62 -9.72 -11.10 4.27
N ASP A 63 -9.88 -12.28 3.68
CA ASP A 63 -10.58 -13.40 4.31
C ASP A 63 -9.90 -13.89 5.61
N GLU A 64 -8.58 -13.80 5.68
CA GLU A 64 -7.76 -14.29 6.80
C GLU A 64 -7.14 -13.16 7.63
N HIS A 65 -7.74 -11.96 7.63
CA HIS A 65 -7.19 -10.84 8.38
C HIS A 65 -7.25 -11.06 9.90
N ASN A 66 -6.24 -10.55 10.61
CA ASN A 66 -6.21 -10.58 12.05
C ASN A 66 -7.02 -9.41 12.62
N ALA A 67 -8.19 -9.70 13.17
CA ALA A 67 -9.09 -8.69 13.73
C ALA A 67 -8.45 -7.86 14.86
N MET A 68 -7.63 -8.47 15.73
CA MET A 68 -6.94 -7.74 16.79
C MET A 68 -5.89 -6.77 16.24
N LEU A 69 -5.17 -7.18 15.19
CA LEU A 69 -4.20 -6.30 14.52
C LEU A 69 -4.90 -5.13 13.83
N LEU A 70 -6.04 -5.38 13.17
CA LEU A 70 -6.84 -4.35 12.51
C LEU A 70 -7.38 -3.33 13.52
N GLU A 71 -7.88 -3.79 14.67
CA GLU A 71 -8.36 -2.93 15.75
C GLU A 71 -7.23 -2.06 16.31
N LEU A 72 -6.07 -2.67 16.61
CA LEU A 72 -4.89 -1.95 17.09
C LEU A 72 -4.46 -0.86 16.10
N ALA A 73 -4.32 -1.20 14.83
CA ALA A 73 -3.92 -0.25 13.79
C ALA A 73 -4.93 0.90 13.64
N ARG A 74 -6.23 0.63 13.80
CA ARG A 74 -7.28 1.64 13.74
C ARG A 74 -7.23 2.59 14.94
N LEU A 75 -6.99 2.07 16.14
CA LEU A 75 -6.83 2.88 17.35
C LEU A 75 -5.58 3.78 17.27
N ASP A 76 -4.45 3.22 16.87
CA ASP A 76 -3.20 3.96 16.69
C ASP A 76 -3.34 5.10 15.67
N PHE A 77 -3.97 4.81 14.53
CA PHE A 77 -4.24 5.82 13.51
C PHE A 77 -5.14 6.94 14.05
N ASN A 78 -6.23 6.59 14.76
CA ASN A 78 -7.14 7.57 15.34
C ASN A 78 -6.45 8.44 16.40
N LEU A 79 -5.56 7.86 17.22
CA LEU A 79 -4.79 8.61 18.20
C LEU A 79 -3.87 9.62 17.52
N ALA A 80 -3.07 9.18 16.53
CA ALA A 80 -2.18 10.05 15.76
C ALA A 80 -2.95 11.16 15.04
N LYS A 81 -4.11 10.84 14.46
CA LYS A 81 -5.01 11.82 13.84
C LYS A 81 -5.53 12.85 14.84
N SER A 82 -5.93 12.43 16.04
CA SER A 82 -6.43 13.34 17.06
C SER A 82 -5.36 14.35 17.52
N LEU A 83 -4.10 13.92 17.58
CA LEU A 83 -2.97 14.80 17.88
C LEU A 83 -2.74 15.79 16.73
N HIS A 84 -2.64 15.29 15.50
CA HIS A 84 -2.43 16.15 14.32
C HIS A 84 -3.51 17.24 14.20
N LEU A 85 -4.78 16.91 14.46
CA LEU A 85 -5.88 17.89 14.44
C LEU A 85 -5.78 18.98 15.51
N LYS A 86 -5.01 18.77 16.59
CA LYS A 86 -4.74 19.79 17.60
C LYS A 86 -3.52 20.65 17.26
N GLU A 87 -2.63 20.16 16.40
CA GLU A 87 -1.43 20.87 15.95
C GLU A 87 -1.72 21.87 14.82
N ILE A 88 -2.85 21.69 14.13
CA ILE A 88 -3.41 22.63 13.15
C ILE A 88 -4.12 23.77 13.89
#